data_AF-A0A1A8URH9-F1
#
_entry.id   AF-A0A1A8URH9-F1
#
_cell.length_a   1.000
_cell.length_b   1.000
_cell.length_c   1.000
_cell.angle_alpha   90.00
_cell.angle_beta   90.00
_cell.angle_gamma   90.00
#
_symmetry.space_group_name_H-M   'P 1'
#
loop_
_entity.id
_entity.type
_entity.pdbx_description
1 polymer ?
#
loop_
_entity_poly.entity_id
_entity_poly.type
_entity_poly.pdbx_seq_one_letter_code
_entity_poly.pdbx_strand_id
1 'polypeptide(L)' 'QCKGVGTRDRTLIRILVSRSEVDLKKIVEEYQAMFGRSLQDDIVADTKGEYQKVLLGLCGAQ' A
#
# COMPACT_ATOMS: atom_id res chain seq x y z
N GLN A 1 8.31 22.11 8.34
CA GLN A 1 7.51 21.82 7.13
C GLN A 1 7.89 20.45 6.60
N CYS A 2 7.28 19.36 7.11
CA CYS A 2 7.65 17.99 6.73
C CYS A 2 6.70 17.49 5.63
N LYS A 3 6.96 17.90 4.39
CA LYS A 3 6.27 17.38 3.20
C LYS A 3 7.20 16.39 2.52
N GLY A 4 6.93 15.08 2.61
CA GLY A 4 7.71 14.13 1.81
C GLY A 4 7.51 12.67 2.16
N VAL A 5 8.16 12.21 3.22
CA VAL A 5 8.57 10.79 3.35
C VAL A 5 7.82 9.99 4.44
N GLY A 6 6.93 10.62 5.22
CA GLY A 6 6.17 9.91 6.26
C GLY A 6 4.67 10.19 6.31
N THR A 7 4.23 11.29 5.71
CA THR A 7 2.81 11.70 5.71
C THR A 7 2.02 11.03 4.58
N ARG A 8 2.70 10.71 3.46
CA ARG A 8 2.09 9.96 2.36
C ARG A 8 1.89 8.51 2.76
N ASP A 9 2.87 7.88 3.40
CA ASP A 9 2.79 6.49 3.91
C ASP A 9 1.59 6.27 4.82
N ARG A 10 1.43 7.09 5.87
CA ARG A 10 0.30 6.96 6.79
C ARG A 10 -1.05 7.19 6.12
N THR A 11 -1.10 8.05 5.12
CA THR A 11 -2.34 8.35 4.39
C THR A 11 -2.68 7.22 3.41
N LEU A 12 -1.70 6.76 2.63
CA LEU A 12 -1.82 5.64 1.71
C LEU A 12 -2.22 4.37 2.45
N ILE A 13 -1.59 4.11 3.60
CA ILE A 13 -1.86 2.93 4.42
C ILE A 13 -3.22 3.03 5.11
N ARG A 14 -3.61 4.21 5.60
CA ARG A 14 -4.97 4.39 6.13
C ARG A 14 -6.03 4.20 5.05
N ILE A 15 -5.78 4.64 3.82
CA ILE A 15 -6.69 4.40 2.69
C ILE A 15 -6.75 2.90 2.36
N LEU A 16 -5.61 2.22 2.32
CA LEU A 16 -5.55 0.77 2.08
C LEU A 16 -6.27 -0.03 3.17
N VAL A 17 -5.99 0.23 4.45
CA VAL A 17 -6.60 -0.49 5.58
C VAL A 17 -8.10 -0.17 5.74
N SER A 18 -8.53 1.07 5.49
CA SER A 18 -9.95 1.42 5.59
C SER A 18 -10.80 0.94 4.41
N ARG A 19 -10.17 0.48 3.32
CA ARG A 19 -10.84 0.02 2.09
C ARG A 19 -10.54 -1.45 1.78
N SER A 20 -9.71 -2.12 2.58
CA SER A 20 -9.23 -3.48 2.33
C SER A 20 -10.32 -4.55 2.40
N GLU A 21 -11.38 -4.33 3.16
CA GLU A 21 -12.45 -5.32 3.34
C GLU A 21 -13.48 -5.36 2.20
N VAL A 22 -13.45 -4.41 1.26
CA VAL A 22 -14.49 -4.28 0.22
C VAL A 22 -13.93 -4.44 -1.20
N ASP A 23 -12.84 -3.74 -1.55
CA ASP A 23 -12.39 -3.61 -2.95
C ASP A 23 -10.85 -3.60 -3.10
N LEU A 24 -10.12 -4.28 -2.21
CA LEU A 24 -8.64 -4.18 -2.24
C LEU A 24 -8.03 -4.65 -3.57
N LYS A 25 -8.61 -5.67 -4.21
CA LYS A 25 -8.17 -6.11 -5.55
C LYS A 25 -8.27 -4.98 -6.59
N LYS A 26 -9.39 -4.26 -6.64
CA LYS A 26 -9.54 -3.10 -7.52
C LYS A 26 -8.53 -2.01 -7.20
N ILE A 27 -8.22 -1.79 -5.93
CA ILE A 27 -7.22 -0.78 -5.55
C ILE A 27 -5.84 -1.18 -6.07
N VAL A 28 -5.45 -2.46 -5.95
CA VAL A 28 -4.18 -2.97 -6.49
C VAL A 28 -4.13 -2.80 -8.01
N GLU A 29 -5.21 -3.15 -8.71
CA GLU A 29 -5.33 -3.02 -10.18
C GLU A 29 -5.24 -1.56 -10.64
N GLU A 30 -6.03 -0.67 -10.03
CA GLU A 30 -6.03 0.76 -10.33
C GLU A 30 -4.70 1.43 -9.98
N TYR A 31 -4.06 0.99 -8.89
CA TYR A 31 -2.73 1.46 -8.53
C TYR A 31 -1.71 1.12 -9.62
N GLN A 32 -1.72 -0.12 -10.09
CA GLN A 32 -0.84 -0.55 -11.18
C GLN A 32 -1.14 0.21 -12.48
N ALA A 33 -2.41 0.45 -12.79
CA ALA A 33 -2.81 1.22 -13.97
C ALA A 33 -2.36 2.69 -13.90
N MET A 34 -2.44 3.33 -12.73
CA MET A 34 -2.07 4.73 -12.54
C MET A 34 -0.55 4.96 -12.44
N PHE A 35 0.17 4.08 -11.74
CA PHE A 35 1.58 4.28 -11.40
C PHE A 35 2.54 3.41 -12.21
N GLY A 36 2.04 2.43 -12.97
CA GLY A 36 2.85 1.53 -13.79
C GLY A 36 3.73 0.55 -13.00
N ARG A 37 3.53 0.45 -11.69
CA ARG A 37 4.26 -0.44 -10.77
C ARG A 37 3.31 -1.05 -9.76
N SER A 38 3.65 -2.22 -9.22
CA SER A 38 2.77 -2.90 -8.28
C SER A 38 2.76 -2.16 -6.94
N LEU A 39 1.60 -2.19 -6.27
CA LEU A 39 1.48 -1.64 -4.92
C LEU A 39 2.41 -2.39 -3.94
N GLN A 40 2.60 -3.68 -4.15
CA GLN A 40 3.46 -4.54 -3.36
C GLN A 40 4.93 -4.12 -3.45
N ASP A 41 5.42 -3.75 -4.63
CA ASP A 41 6.80 -3.28 -4.81
C ASP A 41 7.07 -2.00 -4.01
N ASP A 42 6.13 -1.06 -4.05
CA ASP A 42 6.24 0.17 -3.27
C ASP A 42 6.13 -0.09 -1.76
N ILE A 43 5.29 -1.04 -1.33
CA ILE A 43 5.24 -1.47 0.07
C ILE A 43 6.60 -2.06 0.49
N VAL A 44 7.24 -2.88 -0.33
CA VAL A 44 8.56 -3.47 -0.04
C VAL A 44 9.66 -2.42 -0.03
N ALA A 45 9.59 -1.42 -0.90
CA ALA A 45 10.57 -0.34 -0.97
C ALA A 45 10.49 0.62 0.22
N ASP A 46 9.27 0.97 0.65
CA ASP A 46 9.02 2.03 1.63
C ASP A 46 8.79 1.51 3.06
N THR A 47 8.52 0.21 3.24
CA THR A 47 8.26 -0.37 4.57
C THR A 47 9.17 -1.55 4.90
N LYS A 48 9.37 -1.84 6.19
CA LYS A 48 10.21 -2.94 6.67
C LYS A 48 9.60 -3.63 7.90
N GLY A 49 10.02 -4.87 8.15
CA GLY A 49 9.66 -5.63 9.35
C GLY A 49 8.22 -6.13 9.34
N GLU A 50 7.63 -6.33 10.53
CA GLU A 50 6.27 -6.88 10.67
C GLU A 50 5.20 -6.02 10.00
N TYR A 51 5.42 -4.71 9.94
CA TYR A 51 4.52 -3.79 9.27
C TYR A 51 4.39 -4.06 7.77
N GLN A 52 5.53 -4.32 7.10
CA GLN A 52 5.56 -4.70 5.69
C GLN A 52 4.80 -6.02 5.47
N LYS A 53 5.00 -7.01 6.35
CA LYS A 53 4.34 -8.31 6.25
C LYS A 53 2.81 -8.20 6.33
N VAL A 54 2.31 -7.38 7.25
CA VAL A 54 0.86 -7.13 7.39
C VAL A 54 0.30 -6.48 6.12
N LEU A 55 0.97 -5.48 5.57
CA LEU A 55 0.51 -4.78 4.35
C LEU A 55 0.51 -5.68 3.12
N LEU A 56 1.55 -6.51 2.95
CA LEU A 56 1.61 -7.50 1.88
C LEU A 56 0.53 -8.57 2.02
N GLY A 57 0.30 -9.04 3.24
CA GLY A 57 -0.77 -10.02 3.54
C GLY A 57 -2.16 -9.46 3.24
N LEU A 58 -2.41 -8.18 3.51
CA LEU A 58 -3.64 -7.52 3.09
C LEU A 58 -3.80 -7.54 1.58
N CYS A 59 -2.75 -7.23 0.81
CA CYS A 59 -2.78 -7.20 -0.66
C CYS A 59 -2.96 -8.57 -1.34
N GLY A 60 -3.16 -9.65 -0.56
CA GLY A 60 -3.37 -11.00 -1.09
C GLY A 60 -2.10 -11.69 -1.60
N ALA A 61 -0.93 -11.21 -1.21
CA ALA A 61 0.33 -11.92 -1.45
C ALA A 61 0.42 -13.11 -0.47
N GLN A 62 0.05 -14.30 -0.95
CA GLN A 62 0.48 -15.58 -0.38
C GLN A 62 1.65 -16.14 -1.18
#